data_AF-A0A8T5GUJ1-F1
#
_entry.id   AF-A0A8T5GUJ1-F1
#
_cell.length_a   1.000
_cell.length_b   1.000
_cell.length_c   1.000
_cell.angle_alpha   90.00
_cell.angle_beta   90.00
_cell.angle_gamma   90.00
#
_symmetry.space_group_name_H-M   'P 1'
#
loop_
_entity.id
_entity.type
_entity.pdbx_description
1 polymer ?
#
loop_
_entity_poly.entity_id
_entity_poly.type
_entity_poly.pdbx_seq_one_letter_code
_entity_poly.pdbx_strand_id
1 'polypeptide(L)' 'MGFCISCGQQHQDGIRFCRFCGNQQPGEQLLMRLRQEAEQIHYMRLQMQAAQQQYAANNQYQQQPPRW' A
#
# COMPACT_ATOMS: atom_id res chain seq x y z
N MET A 1 14.45 10.18 3.53
CA MET A 1 14.10 10.95 4.73
C MET A 1 12.91 10.25 5.39
N GLY A 2 12.98 9.97 6.69
CA GLY A 2 11.94 9.24 7.43
C GLY A 2 11.35 10.08 8.57
N PHE A 3 10.18 9.68 9.07
CA PHE A 3 9.49 10.34 10.19
C PHE A 3 9.42 9.43 11.41
N CYS A 4 9.43 10.03 12.60
CA CYS A 4 9.37 9.27 13.85
C CYS A 4 8.02 8.58 13.97
N ILE A 5 8.01 7.26 14.13
CA ILE A 5 6.77 6.52 14.39
C ILE A 5 6.10 6.92 15.71
N SER A 6 6.83 7.56 16.63
CA SER A 6 6.33 7.96 17.95
C SER A 6 5.98 9.44 18.05
N CYS A 7 6.79 10.34 17.47
CA CYS A 7 6.61 11.79 17.64
C CYS A 7 6.44 12.57 16.33
N GLY A 8 6.41 11.89 15.18
CA GLY A 8 6.22 12.51 13.85
C GLY A 8 7.35 13.43 13.37
N GLN A 9 8.42 13.62 14.14
CA GLN A 9 9.52 14.50 13.74
C GLN A 9 10.31 13.92 12.57
N GLN A 10 10.79 14.78 11.67
CA GLN A 10 11.58 14.37 10.53
C GLN A 10 13.03 14.09 10.94
N HIS A 11 13.61 13.06 10.35
CA HIS A 11 15.00 12.71 10.55
C HIS A 11 15.59 11.97 9.34
N GLN A 12 16.91 11.86 9.34
CA GLN A 12 17.67 11.20 8.28
C GLN A 12 17.35 9.69 8.24
N ASP A 13 17.48 9.07 7.06
CA ASP A 13 17.28 7.63 6.95
C ASP A 13 18.36 6.87 7.73
N GLY A 14 18.01 5.69 8.24
CA GLY A 14 18.94 4.82 8.98
C GLY A 14 19.20 5.21 10.45
N ILE A 15 18.52 6.24 10.98
CA ILE A 15 18.61 6.54 12.42
C ILE A 15 17.95 5.44 13.26
N ARG A 16 18.65 4.94 14.29
CA ARG A 16 18.10 3.94 15.23
C ARG A 16 17.30 4.55 16.37
N PHE A 17 17.55 5.81 16.72
CA PHE A 17 16.86 6.50 17.81
C PHE A 17 16.46 7.89 17.35
N CYS A 18 15.25 8.31 17.71
CA CYS A 18 14.78 9.65 17.43
C CYS A 18 15.52 10.65 18.34
N ARG A 19 16.23 11.61 17.74
CA ARG A 19 16.90 12.70 18.49
C ARG A 19 15.95 13.63 19.27
N PHE A 20 14.65 13.60 18.95
CA PHE A 20 13.65 14.48 19.56
C PHE A 20 12.94 13.82 20.74
N CYS A 21 12.52 12.56 20.61
CA CYS A 21 11.75 11.86 21.65
C CYS A 21 12.47 10.65 22.27
N GLY A 22 13.68 10.31 21.82
CA GLY A 22 14.47 9.19 22.33
C GLY A 22 13.98 7.80 21.91
N ASN A 23 12.80 7.69 21.31
CA ASN A 23 12.24 6.40 20.92
C ASN A 23 13.07 5.71 19.82
N GLN A 24 13.21 4.39 19.96
CA GLN A 24 13.88 3.56 18.97
C GLN A 24 13.06 3.54 17.68
N GLN A 25 13.72 3.80 16.56
CA GLN A 25 13.13 3.67 15.24
C GLN A 25 13.22 2.22 14.76
N PRO A 26 12.22 1.76 13.99
CA PRO A 26 12.25 0.42 13.43
C PRO A 26 13.49 0.24 12.55
N GLY A 27 14.16 -0.90 12.70
CA GLY A 27 15.35 -1.23 11.93
C GLY A 27 15.07 -1.36 10.43
N GLU A 28 16.12 -1.21 9.63
CA GLU A 28 16.04 -1.24 8.16
C GLU A 28 15.43 -2.54 7.61
N GLN A 29 15.72 -3.69 8.22
CA GLN A 29 15.14 -4.98 7.82
C GLN A 29 13.62 -5.04 7.99
N LEU A 30 13.07 -4.39 9.02
CA LEU A 30 11.62 -4.32 9.21
C LEU A 30 10.99 -3.38 8.18
N LEU A 31 11.62 -2.22 7.94
CA LEU A 31 11.17 -1.26 6.92
C LEU A 31 11.17 -1.87 5.51
N MET A 32 12.21 -2.64 5.17
CA MET A 32 12.29 -3.38 3.90
C MET A 32 11.10 -4.34 3.73
N ARG A 33 10.81 -5.14 4.76
CA ARG A 33 9.68 -6.09 4.74
C ARG A 33 8.34 -5.39 4.60
N LEU A 34 8.12 -4.32 5.37
CA LEU A 34 6.88 -3.52 5.29
C LEU A 34 6.70 -2.89 3.91
N ARG A 35 7.79 -2.46 3.26
CA ARG A 35 7.72 -1.92 1.89
C ARG A 35 7.32 -3.00 0.89
N GLN A 36 7.93 -4.18 0.97
CA GLN A 36 7.55 -5.32 0.12
C GLN A 36 6.10 -5.74 0.32
N GLU A 37 5.62 -5.76 1.57
CA GLU A 37 4.24 -6.08 1.89
C GLU A 37 3.28 -5.02 1.31
N ALA A 38 3.59 -3.74 1.46
CA ALA A 38 2.79 -2.65 0.90
C ALA A 38 2.69 -2.74 -0.64
N GLU A 39 3.78 -3.09 -1.31
CA GLU A 39 3.81 -3.31 -2.76
C GLU A 39 2.93 -4.50 -3.18
N GLN A 40 3.01 -5.62 -2.46
CA GLN A 40 2.17 -6.80 -2.72
C GLN A 40 0.68 -6.50 -2.53
N ILE A 41 0.32 -5.79 -1.46
CA ILE A 41 -1.07 -5.38 -1.20
C ILE A 41 -1.57 -4.45 -2.31
N HIS A 42 -0.73 -3.52 -2.76
CA HIS A 42 -1.09 -2.61 -3.84
C HIS A 42 -1.35 -3.36 -5.15
N TYR A 43 -0.47 -4.29 -5.51
CA TYR A 43 -0.63 -5.11 -6.71
C TYR A 43 -1.89 -5.98 -6.66
N MET A 44 -2.14 -6.63 -5.52
CA MET A 44 -3.33 -7.45 -5.30
C MET A 44 -4.61 -6.63 -5.44
N ARG A 45 -4.65 -5.42 -4.86
CA ARG A 45 -5.79 -4.51 -4.98
C ARG A 45 -6.05 -4.11 -6.44
N LEU A 46 -4.99 -3.80 -7.18
CA LEU A 46 -5.09 -3.44 -8.59
C LEU A 46 -5.66 -4.60 -9.43
N GLN A 47 -5.15 -5.82 -9.22
CA GLN A 47 -5.64 -7.02 -9.91
C GLN A 47 -7.11 -7.30 -9.60
N MET A 48 -7.51 -7.18 -8.32
CA MET A 48 -8.90 -7.37 -7.89
C MET A 48 -9.83 -6.35 -8.54
N GLN A 49 -9.41 -5.09 -8.65
CA GLN A 49 -10.19 -4.04 -9.26
C GLN A 49 -10.38 -4.28 -10.78
N ALA A 50 -9.34 -4.74 -11.48
CA ALA A 50 -9.43 -5.11 -12.89
C ALA A 50 -10.34 -6.31 -13.13
N ALA A 51 -10.26 -7.34 -12.27
CA ALA A 51 -11.14 -8.51 -12.35
C ALA A 51 -12.62 -8.12 -12.12
N GLN A 52 -12.88 -7.24 -11.15
CA GLN A 52 -14.24 -6.78 -10.87
C GLN A 52 -14.82 -5.96 -12.03
N GLN A 53 -14.02 -5.12 -12.69
CA GLN A 53 -14.44 -4.38 -13.88
C GLN A 53 -14.77 -5.29 -15.06
N GLN A 54 -13.96 -6.34 -15.29
CA GLN A 54 -14.26 -7.32 -16.33
C GLN A 54 -15.56 -8.07 -16.07
N TYR A 55 -15.82 -8.46 -14.82
CA TYR A 55 -17.07 -9.12 -14.46
C TYR A 55 -18.29 -8.21 -14.65
N ALA A 56 -18.19 -6.95 -14.23
CA ALA A 56 -19.25 -5.96 -14.41
C ALA A 56 -19.53 -5.67 -15.89
N ALA A 57 -18.49 -5.52 -16.72
CA ALA A 57 -18.62 -5.31 -18.16
C ALA A 57 -19.27 -6.52 -18.85
N ASN A 58 -18.81 -7.74 -18.56
CA ASN A 58 -19.37 -8.95 -19.17
C ASN A 58 -20.86 -9.12 -18.85
N ASN A 59 -21.26 -8.87 -17.59
CA ASN A 59 -22.65 -8.97 -17.18
C ASN A 59 -23.56 -7.94 -17.89
N GLN A 60 -23.05 -6.73 -18.14
CA GLN A 60 -23.77 -5.70 -18.89
C GLN A 60 -24.02 -6.10 -20.36
N TYR A 61 -23.07 -6.79 -21.01
CA TYR A 61 -23.24 -7.29 -22.37
C TYR A 61 -24.28 -8.42 -22.45
N GLN A 62 -24.34 -9.29 -21.45
CA GLN A 62 -25.32 -10.39 -21.41
C GLN A 62 -26.77 -9.91 -21.15
N GLN A 63 -26.95 -8.76 -20.50
CA GLN A 63 -28.28 -8.23 -20.16
C GLN A 63 -28.84 -7.23 -21.18
N GLN A 64 -28.20 -7.00 -22.33
CA GLN A 64 -28.84 -6.21 -23.39
C GLN A 64 -29.92 -7.06 -24.07
N PRO A 65 -31.22 -6.74 -23.89
CA PRO A 65 -32.25 -7.40 -24.66
C PRO A 65 -31.99 -7.08 -26.14
N PRO A 66 -32.21 -8.06 -27.02
CA PRO A 66 -31.91 -7.84 -28.42
C PRO A 66 -32.73 -6.69 -28.99
N ARG A 67 -32.06 -5.86 -29.78
CA ARG A 67 -32.64 -4.64 -30.36
C ARG A 67 -33.32 -4.98 -31.69
N TRP A 68 -34.55 -5.48 -31.62
CA TRP A 68 -35.44 -5.62 -32.77
C TRP A 68 -36.89 -5.31 -32.38
#